data_AF-A0A078LSK8-F1
#
_entry.id   AF-A0A078LSK8-F1
#
_cell.length_a   1.000
_cell.length_b   1.000
_cell.length_c   1.000
_cell.angle_alpha   90.00
_cell.angle_beta   90.00
_cell.angle_gamma   90.00
#
_symmetry.space_group_name_H-M   'P 1'
#
loop_
_entity.id
_entity.type
_entity.pdbx_description
1 polymer ?
#
loop_
_entity_poly.entity_id
_entity_poly.type
_entity_poly.pdbx_seq_one_letter_code
_entity_poly.pdbx_strand_id
1 'polypeptide(L)' 'MIGDYSAINEHLETARKHADHAETSADPALYREAIDELVAAIRLLMRNSPEKES' A
#
# COMPACT_ATOMS: atom_id res chain seq x y z
N MET A 1 -2.14 2.64 -22.81
CA MET A 1 -2.73 1.78 -21.77
C MET A 1 -2.49 2.49 -20.44
N ILE A 2 -3.49 3.09 -19.84
CA ILE A 2 -3.38 3.61 -18.46
C ILE A 2 -3.13 2.36 -17.62
N GLY A 3 -1.95 2.24 -17.00
CA GLY A 3 -1.61 1.07 -16.19
C GLY A 3 -2.70 0.82 -15.15
N ASP A 4 -3.04 -0.44 -14.93
CA ASP A 4 -4.07 -0.79 -13.95
C ASP A 4 -3.55 -0.53 -12.53
N TYR A 5 -3.83 0.66 -12.02
CA TYR A 5 -3.46 1.09 -10.66
C TYR A 5 -4.49 0.63 -9.60
N SER A 6 -5.50 -0.16 -9.97
CA SER A 6 -6.55 -0.61 -9.05
C SER A 6 -5.97 -1.35 -7.84
N ALA A 7 -5.06 -2.30 -8.06
CA ALA A 7 -4.40 -3.05 -7.00
C ALA A 7 -3.55 -2.15 -6.08
N ILE A 8 -2.87 -1.14 -6.64
CA ILE A 8 -2.09 -0.17 -5.85
C ILE A 8 -3.02 0.63 -4.94
N ASN A 9 -4.14 1.11 -5.48
CA ASN A 9 -5.13 1.86 -4.70
C ASN A 9 -5.77 1.00 -3.60
N GLU A 10 -6.04 -0.28 -3.88
CA GLU A 10 -6.59 -1.22 -2.89
C GLU A 10 -5.64 -1.42 -1.70
N HIS A 11 -4.35 -1.63 -1.97
CA HIS A 11 -3.33 -1.73 -0.92
C HIS A 11 -3.23 -0.42 -0.11
N LEU A 12 -3.26 0.75 -0.76
CA LEU A 12 -3.24 2.05 -0.07
C LEU A 12 -4.48 2.28 0.81
N GLU A 13 -5.67 1.90 0.34
CA GLU A 13 -6.89 2.00 1.13
C GLU A 13 -6.88 1.04 2.33
N THR A 14 -6.37 -0.17 2.14
CA THR A 14 -6.24 -1.17 3.19
C THR A 14 -5.23 -0.74 4.25
N ALA A 15 -4.09 -0.21 3.83
CA ALA A 15 -3.10 0.38 4.74
C ALA A 15 -3.71 1.48 5.62
N ARG A 16 -4.50 2.39 5.03
CA ARG A 16 -5.18 3.45 5.78
C ARG A 16 -6.15 2.88 6.81
N LYS A 17 -6.97 1.88 6.42
CA LYS A 17 -7.89 1.22 7.36
C LYS A 17 -7.16 0.56 8.52
N HIS A 18 -6.04 -0.12 8.28
CA HIS A 18 -5.24 -0.72 9.35
C HIS A 18 -4.65 0.34 10.30
N ALA A 19 -4.16 1.47 9.78
CA ALA A 19 -3.64 2.56 10.61
C ALA A 19 -4.74 3.22 11.46
N ASP A 20 -5.89 3.54 10.86
CA ASP A 20 -7.04 4.11 11.56
C ASP A 20 -7.56 3.14 12.64
N HIS A 21 -7.54 1.83 12.35
CA HIS A 21 -7.95 0.80 13.31
C HIS A 21 -6.93 0.63 14.45
N ALA A 22 -5.63 0.71 14.16
CA ALA A 22 -4.57 0.70 15.17
C ALA A 22 -4.76 1.84 16.19
N GLU A 23 -5.06 3.05 15.70
CA GLU A 23 -5.31 4.23 16.54
C GLU A 23 -6.57 4.05 17.40
N THR A 24 -7.67 3.61 16.79
CA THR A 24 -8.97 3.52 17.47
C THR A 24 -9.05 2.35 18.46
N SER A 25 -8.41 1.22 18.17
CA SER A 25 -8.39 0.03 19.02
C SER A 25 -7.19 -0.03 19.97
N ALA A 26 -6.29 0.96 19.92
CA ALA A 26 -5.03 0.99 20.66
C ALA A 26 -4.19 -0.29 20.45
N ASP A 27 -4.22 -0.85 19.25
CA ASP A 27 -3.49 -2.06 18.87
C ASP A 27 -2.32 -1.70 17.93
N PRO A 28 -1.10 -1.58 18.46
CA PRO A 28 0.05 -1.22 17.66
C PRO A 28 0.49 -2.30 16.66
N ALA A 29 -0.01 -3.54 16.76
CA ALA A 29 0.29 -4.59 15.77
C ALA A 29 -0.30 -4.24 14.39
N LEU A 30 -1.46 -3.58 14.36
CA LEU A 30 -2.13 -3.17 13.13
C LEU A 30 -1.34 -2.12 12.34
N TYR A 31 -0.46 -1.32 12.98
CA TYR A 31 0.45 -0.46 12.24
C TYR A 31 1.45 -1.25 11.39
N ARG A 32 1.85 -2.45 11.82
CA ARG A 32 2.73 -3.30 11.01
C ARG A 32 2.02 -3.78 9.76
N GLU A 33 0.76 -4.19 9.89
CA GLU A 33 -0.09 -4.57 8.77
C GLU A 33 -0.31 -3.38 7.82
N ALA A 34 -0.51 -2.16 8.34
CA ALA A 34 -0.58 -0.95 7.54
C ALA A 34 0.71 -0.70 6.73
N ILE A 35 1.87 -0.88 7.37
CA ILE A 35 3.19 -0.73 6.72
C ILE A 35 3.38 -1.79 5.63
N ASP A 36 3.00 -3.04 5.88
CA ASP A 36 3.14 -4.14 4.93
C ASP A 36 2.31 -3.87 3.65
N GLU A 37 1.09 -3.36 3.82
CA GLU A 37 0.23 -2.93 2.70
C GLU A 37 0.85 -1.76 1.91
N LEU A 38 1.45 -0.77 2.58
CA LEU A 38 2.19 0.31 1.91
C LEU A 38 3.38 -0.22 1.11
N VAL A 39 4.13 -1.17 1.67
CA VAL A 39 5.27 -1.80 0.99
C VAL A 39 4.80 -2.56 -0.25
N ALA A 40 3.66 -3.26 -0.18
CA ALA A 40 3.07 -3.94 -1.33
C ALA A 40 2.68 -2.95 -2.44
N ALA A 41 2.01 -1.84 -2.11
CA ALA A 41 1.66 -0.78 -3.05
C ALA A 41 2.89 -0.19 -3.75
N ILE A 42 3.96 0.09 -3.00
CA ILE A 42 5.23 0.63 -3.54
C ILE A 42 5.88 -0.37 -4.50
N ARG A 43 5.93 -1.66 -4.14
CA ARG A 43 6.50 -2.70 -5.01
C ARG A 43 5.75 -2.82 -6.34
N LEU A 44 4.42 -2.72 -6.30
CA LEU A 44 3.59 -2.70 -7.50
C LEU A 44 3.85 -1.45 -8.35
N LEU A 45 3.98 -0.27 -7.73
CA LEU A 45 4.35 0.96 -8.43
C LEU A 45 5.72 0.84 -9.11
N MET A 46 6.71 0.27 -8.43
CA MET A 46 8.04 0.04 -8.99
C MET A 46 8.00 -0.94 -10.17
N ARG A 47 7.22 -2.02 -10.08
CA ARG A 47 7.05 -2.99 -11.16
C ARG A 47 6.34 -2.40 -12.38
N ASN A 48 5.38 -1.51 -12.15
CA ASN A 48 4.58 -0.87 -13.20
C ASN A 48 5.25 0.38 -13.78
N SER A 49 6.27 0.90 -13.10
CA SER A 49 7.13 1.95 -13.65
C SER A 49 8.06 1.25 -14.64
N PRO A 50 8.01 1.56 -15.94
CA PRO A 50 9.09 1.14 -16.82
C PRO A 50 10.34 1.74 -16.20
N GLU A 51 11.24 0.88 -15.70
CA GLU A 51 12.59 1.32 -15.45
C GLU A 51 13.01 2.05 -16.71
N LYS A 52 13.43 3.30 -16.49
CA LYS A 52 13.89 4.21 -17.51
C LYS A 52 15.10 3.55 -18.16
N GLU A 53 14.87 2.66 -19.12
CA GLU A 53 15.88 2.20 -20.06
C GLU A 53 16.32 3.47 -20.78
N SER A 54 17.43 4.04 -20.32
CA SER A 54 18.13 5.19 -20.89
C SER A 54 19.62 4.94 -20.72
#